data_AF-A0A4U3K9A7-F1
#
_entry.id   AF-A0A4U3K9A7-F1
#
_cell.length_a   1.000
_cell.length_b   1.000
_cell.length_c   1.000
_cell.angle_alpha   90.00
_cell.angle_beta   90.00
_cell.angle_gamma   90.00
#
_symmetry.space_group_name_H-M   'P 1'
#
loop_
_entity.id
_entity.type
_entity.pdbx_description
1 polymer ?
#
loop_
_entity_poly.entity_id
_entity_poly.type
_entity_poly.pdbx_seq_one_letter_code
_entity_poly.pdbx_strand_id
1 'polypeptide(L)'
;KWLVKTNEEGNPTNALLVQGIIVTILVAIPALGIGNMDSFLETLINMTASTSLVPVLFLLIAYIGLRWKKETMPRSFRFGNRTFGLIAGIFLLAIFIFVFFMSTVPDPKLIMEEINGTLPKGTASPLGMLAYNIIGLIVFMGFAWICWKRYETKEKNEVGKGEMDYEDLGKL
;
A
#
# COMPACT_ATOMS: atom_id res chain seq x y z
N LYS A 1 3.41 -16.06 -14.67
CA LYS A 1 2.78 -15.89 -16.00
C LYS A 1 1.28 -16.23 -16.01
N TRP A 2 0.76 -17.10 -15.12
CA TRP A 2 -0.67 -17.46 -15.10
C TRP A 2 -1.63 -16.36 -14.61
N LEU A 3 -1.22 -15.58 -13.60
CA LEU A 3 -1.98 -14.43 -13.07
C LEU A 3 -2.20 -13.29 -14.07
N VAL A 4 -1.31 -13.15 -15.05
CA VAL A 4 -1.34 -12.09 -16.08
C VAL A 4 -2.07 -12.58 -17.34
N LYS A 5 -2.62 -13.81 -17.33
CA LYS A 5 -3.33 -14.33 -18.49
C LYS A 5 -4.67 -13.59 -18.61
N THR A 6 -4.75 -12.77 -19.66
CA THR A 6 -5.94 -12.02 -20.02
C THR A 6 -6.86 -12.86 -20.90
N ASN A 7 -8.16 -12.64 -20.79
CA ASN A 7 -9.14 -13.16 -21.74
C ASN A 7 -8.98 -12.47 -23.10
N GLU A 8 -9.77 -12.90 -24.09
CA GLU A 8 -9.79 -12.35 -25.46
C GLU A 8 -10.09 -10.83 -25.49
N GLU A 9 -10.73 -10.30 -24.45
CA GLU A 9 -11.03 -8.87 -24.26
C GLU A 9 -9.93 -8.09 -23.50
N GLY A 10 -8.79 -8.72 -23.18
CA GLY A 10 -7.70 -8.08 -22.44
C GLY A 10 -7.91 -8.00 -20.92
N ASN A 11 -9.03 -8.49 -20.39
CA ASN A 11 -9.29 -8.52 -18.95
C ASN A 11 -8.50 -9.64 -18.25
N PRO A 12 -7.72 -9.37 -17.18
CA PRO A 12 -6.98 -10.39 -16.43
C PRO A 12 -7.90 -11.27 -15.55
N THR A 13 -8.66 -12.18 -16.17
CA THR A 13 -9.67 -13.03 -15.50
C THR A 13 -9.11 -13.84 -14.33
N ASN A 14 -7.91 -14.39 -14.47
CA ASN A 14 -7.29 -15.20 -13.41
C ASN A 14 -6.92 -14.35 -12.18
N ALA A 15 -6.50 -13.10 -12.37
CA ALA A 15 -6.23 -12.19 -11.27
C ALA A 15 -7.51 -11.78 -10.56
N LEU A 16 -8.58 -11.54 -11.32
CA LEU A 16 -9.88 -11.16 -10.77
C LEU A 16 -10.48 -12.30 -9.93
N LEU A 17 -10.36 -13.55 -10.39
CA LEU A 17 -10.83 -14.72 -9.65
C LEU A 17 -10.07 -14.89 -8.32
N VAL A 18 -8.74 -14.78 -8.34
CA VAL A 18 -7.90 -14.87 -7.14
C VAL A 18 -8.24 -13.74 -6.16
N GLN A 19 -8.40 -12.51 -6.65
CA GLN A 19 -8.78 -11.38 -5.81
C GLN A 19 -10.16 -11.60 -5.17
N GLY A 20 -11.14 -12.08 -5.93
CA GLY A 20 -12.47 -12.37 -5.42
C GLY A 20 -12.46 -13.40 -4.28
N ILE A 21 -11.68 -14.48 -4.44
CA ILE A 21 -11.53 -15.50 -3.40
C ILE A 21 -10.88 -14.91 -2.14
N ILE A 22 -9.79 -14.16 -2.30
CA ILE A 22 -9.08 -13.53 -1.18
C ILE A 22 -10.00 -12.56 -0.44
N VAL A 23 -10.67 -11.64 -1.14
CA VAL A 23 -11.58 -10.65 -0.54
C VAL A 23 -12.73 -11.33 0.20
N THR A 24 -13.31 -12.39 -0.36
CA THR A 24 -14.40 -13.12 0.27
C THR A 24 -13.98 -13.71 1.62
N ILE A 25 -12.80 -14.33 1.69
CA ILE A 25 -12.25 -14.88 2.93
C ILE A 25 -11.94 -13.75 3.93
N LEU A 26 -11.39 -12.65 3.45
CA LEU A 26 -10.97 -11.53 4.28
C LEU A 26 -12.16 -10.81 4.92
N VAL A 27 -13.28 -10.66 4.20
CA VAL A 27 -14.54 -10.08 4.73
C VAL A 27 -15.25 -11.02 5.70
N ALA A 28 -15.09 -12.34 5.55
CA ALA A 28 -15.72 -13.31 6.45
C ALA A 28 -15.20 -13.21 7.89
N ILE A 29 -13.93 -12.84 8.09
CA ILE A 29 -13.30 -12.72 9.42
C ILE A 29 -14.00 -11.65 10.30
N PRO A 30 -14.10 -10.37 9.88
CA PRO A 30 -14.82 -9.37 10.65
C PRO A 30 -16.33 -9.65 10.74
N ALA A 31 -16.92 -10.30 9.73
CA ALA A 31 -18.35 -10.63 9.73
C ALA A 31 -18.72 -11.68 10.79
N LEU A 32 -17.82 -12.63 11.07
CA LEU A 32 -18.02 -13.65 12.11
C LEU A 32 -17.59 -13.19 13.51
N GLY A 33 -16.76 -12.15 13.60
CA GLY A 33 -16.22 -11.64 14.86
C GLY A 33 -17.06 -10.54 15.53
N ILE A 34 -17.90 -9.82 14.78
CA ILE A 34 -18.63 -8.64 15.26
C ILE A 34 -20.14 -8.91 15.24
N GLY A 35 -20.77 -8.85 16.41
CA GLY A 35 -22.21 -9.12 16.57
C GLY A 35 -23.14 -7.95 16.16
N ASN A 36 -22.57 -6.76 15.89
CA ASN A 36 -23.31 -5.54 15.53
C ASN A 36 -22.97 -5.06 14.10
N MET A 37 -23.99 -4.81 13.28
CA MET A 37 -23.82 -4.35 11.89
C MET A 37 -23.11 -3.00 11.81
N ASP A 38 -23.42 -2.06 12.70
CA ASP A 38 -22.82 -0.72 12.67
C ASP A 38 -21.31 -0.79 12.95
N SER A 39 -20.92 -1.53 13.99
CA SER A 39 -19.51 -1.74 14.35
C SER A 39 -18.76 -2.54 13.27
N PHE A 40 -19.44 -3.45 12.58
CA PHE A 40 -18.86 -4.20 11.46
C PHE A 40 -18.56 -3.28 10.28
N LEU A 41 -19.52 -2.46 9.87
CA LEU A 41 -19.34 -1.50 8.78
C LEU A 41 -18.28 -0.46 9.12
N GLU A 42 -18.29 0.10 10.32
CA GLU A 42 -17.29 1.06 10.79
C GLU A 42 -15.87 0.46 10.75
N THR A 43 -15.74 -0.79 11.21
CA THR A 43 -14.48 -1.52 11.18
C THR A 43 -13.97 -1.75 9.75
N LEU A 44 -14.86 -2.17 8.83
CA LEU A 44 -14.50 -2.34 7.41
C LEU A 44 -14.12 -1.02 6.73
N ILE A 45 -14.85 0.05 7.01
CA ILE A 45 -14.60 1.39 6.46
C ILE A 45 -13.23 1.88 6.92
N ASN A 46 -12.91 1.79 8.21
CA ASN A 46 -11.62 2.24 8.74
C ASN A 46 -10.44 1.44 8.19
N MET A 47 -10.55 0.12 8.07
CA MET A 47 -9.49 -0.71 7.47
C MET A 47 -9.25 -0.37 5.99
N THR A 48 -10.34 -0.19 5.24
CA THR A 48 -10.27 0.16 3.81
C THR A 48 -9.70 1.56 3.61
N ALA A 49 -10.14 2.52 4.44
CA ALA A 49 -9.61 3.89 4.44
C ALA A 49 -8.11 3.89 4.68
N SER A 50 -7.62 3.24 5.75
CA SER A 50 -6.19 3.16 6.06
C SER A 50 -5.39 2.53 4.90
N THR A 51 -5.88 1.43 4.34
CA THR A 51 -5.22 0.73 3.22
C THR A 51 -5.17 1.59 1.95
N SER A 52 -6.24 2.35 1.66
CA SER A 52 -6.32 3.21 0.47
C SER A 52 -5.34 4.40 0.48
N LEU A 53 -4.88 4.81 1.66
CA LEU A 53 -3.93 5.91 1.83
C LEU A 53 -2.50 5.50 1.48
N VAL A 54 -2.16 4.22 1.64
CA VAL A 54 -0.80 3.70 1.44
C VAL A 54 -0.30 3.98 0.02
N PRO A 55 -1.00 3.64 -1.08
CA PRO A 55 -0.56 3.98 -2.45
C PRO A 55 -0.39 5.48 -2.68
N VAL A 56 -1.27 6.30 -2.06
CA VAL A 56 -1.21 7.77 -2.21
C VAL A 56 0.03 8.34 -1.54
N LEU A 57 0.39 7.84 -0.36
CA LEU A 57 1.63 8.20 0.33
C LEU A 57 2.86 7.89 -0.54
N PHE A 58 2.93 6.69 -1.12
CA PHE A 58 4.02 6.33 -2.04
C PHE A 58 4.07 7.25 -3.27
N LEU A 59 2.92 7.58 -3.84
CA LEU A 59 2.81 8.47 -4.99
C LEU A 59 3.28 9.89 -4.67
N LEU A 60 2.92 10.43 -3.50
CA LEU A 60 3.35 11.77 -3.07
C LEU A 60 4.85 11.83 -2.78
N ILE A 61 5.41 10.81 -2.11
CA ILE A 61 6.86 10.70 -1.86
C ILE A 61 7.61 10.62 -3.20
N ALA A 62 7.13 9.79 -4.13
CA ALA A 62 7.73 9.68 -5.47
C ALA A 62 7.64 11.00 -6.24
N TYR A 63 6.51 11.71 -6.16
CA TYR A 63 6.34 13.02 -6.80
C TYR A 63 7.34 14.04 -6.25
N ILE A 64 7.50 14.14 -4.93
CA ILE A 64 8.47 15.03 -4.28
C ILE A 64 9.89 14.64 -4.69
N GLY A 65 10.23 13.35 -4.64
CA GLY A 65 11.54 12.83 -5.05
C GLY A 65 11.87 13.13 -6.51
N LEU A 66 10.90 12.96 -7.42
CA LEU A 66 11.05 13.30 -8.84
C LEU A 66 11.14 14.81 -9.08
N ARG A 67 10.46 15.65 -8.29
CA ARG A 67 10.56 17.12 -8.36
C ARG A 67 11.88 17.65 -7.78
N TRP A 68 12.45 16.96 -6.80
CA TRP A 68 13.73 17.31 -6.18
C TRP A 68 14.92 16.86 -7.02
N LYS A 69 14.93 15.59 -7.48
CA LYS A 69 16.14 14.92 -8.01
C LYS A 69 16.25 14.82 -9.54
N LYS A 70 15.16 14.99 -10.31
CA LYS A 70 15.17 14.89 -11.79
C LYS A 70 14.66 16.17 -12.44
N GLU A 71 15.59 17.05 -12.81
CA GLU A 71 15.30 18.37 -13.40
C GLU A 71 14.96 18.35 -14.89
N THR A 72 15.44 17.35 -15.64
CA THR A 72 15.43 17.34 -17.11
C THR A 72 14.35 16.48 -17.74
N MET A 73 13.43 15.90 -16.94
CA MET A 73 12.38 15.04 -17.49
C MET A 73 11.30 15.90 -18.16
N PRO A 74 11.04 15.76 -19.48
CA PRO A 74 10.01 16.51 -20.16
C PRO A 74 8.65 16.10 -19.59
N ARG A 75 8.01 17.02 -18.85
CA ARG A 75 6.65 16.83 -18.33
C ARG A 75 5.67 17.56 -19.22
N SER A 76 4.72 16.83 -19.81
CA SER A 76 3.63 17.41 -20.62
C SER A 76 2.68 18.29 -19.79
N PHE A 77 2.66 18.12 -18.47
CA PHE A 77 1.86 18.92 -17.54
C PHE A 77 2.70 19.46 -16.37
N ARG A 78 2.63 20.77 -16.15
CA ARG A 78 3.33 21.46 -15.04
C ARG A 78 2.28 21.99 -14.06
N PHE A 79 2.19 21.36 -12.89
CA PHE A 79 1.40 21.90 -11.78
C PHE A 79 2.12 23.10 -11.17
N GLY A 80 1.74 24.31 -11.61
CA GLY A 80 2.28 25.58 -11.14
C GLY A 80 3.81 25.71 -11.22
N ASN A 81 4.36 26.66 -10.46
CA ASN A 81 5.80 26.86 -10.33
C ASN A 81 6.45 25.73 -9.52
N ARG A 82 7.75 25.45 -9.73
CA ARG A 82 8.49 24.34 -9.09
C ARG A 82 8.38 24.38 -7.56
N THR A 83 8.60 25.55 -6.97
CA THR A 83 8.55 25.77 -5.53
C THR A 83 7.14 25.58 -4.98
N PHE A 84 6.12 26.08 -5.70
CA PHE A 84 4.72 25.89 -5.32
C PHE A 84 4.32 24.41 -5.35
N GLY A 85 4.66 23.69 -6.43
CA GLY A 85 4.38 22.27 -6.54
C GLY A 85 5.12 21.41 -5.50
N LEU A 86 6.31 21.82 -5.07
CA LEU A 86 7.07 21.15 -4.01
C LEU A 86 6.44 21.41 -2.63
N ILE A 87 6.13 22.67 -2.31
CA ILE A 87 5.49 23.06 -1.04
C ILE A 87 4.13 22.38 -0.92
N ALA A 88 3.29 22.45 -1.96
CA ALA A 88 1.99 21.79 -1.99
C ALA A 88 2.13 20.27 -1.82
N GLY A 89 3.12 19.65 -2.47
CA GLY A 89 3.41 18.23 -2.32
C GLY A 89 3.81 17.84 -0.89
N ILE A 90 4.72 18.61 -0.26
CA ILE A 90 5.17 18.39 1.12
C ILE A 90 4.02 18.61 2.12
N PHE A 91 3.24 19.67 1.93
CA PHE A 91 2.09 19.96 2.77
C PHE A 91 1.04 18.85 2.67
N LEU A 92 0.72 18.40 1.45
CA LEU A 92 -0.22 17.31 1.23
C LEU A 92 0.32 16.00 1.80
N LEU A 93 1.62 15.72 1.68
CA LEU A 93 2.26 14.58 2.31
C LEU A 93 2.11 14.61 3.84
N ALA A 94 2.33 15.76 4.48
CA ALA A 94 2.19 15.92 5.92
C ALA A 94 0.75 15.63 6.39
N ILE A 95 -0.25 16.14 5.67
CA ILE A 95 -1.67 15.84 5.95
C ILE A 95 -1.95 14.35 5.79
N PHE A 96 -1.49 13.74 4.69
CA PHE A 96 -1.74 12.31 4.45
C PHE A 96 -1.06 11.42 5.48
N ILE A 97 0.14 11.77 5.94
CA ILE A 97 0.81 11.06 7.05
C ILE A 97 -0.02 11.19 8.31
N PHE A 98 -0.51 12.40 8.64
CA PHE A 98 -1.37 12.62 9.80
C PHE A 98 -2.67 11.80 9.73
N VAL A 99 -3.36 11.82 8.59
CA VAL A 99 -4.59 11.04 8.37
C VAL A 99 -4.31 9.54 8.44
N PHE A 100 -3.19 9.08 7.89
CA PHE A 100 -2.77 7.68 7.98
C PHE A 100 -2.55 7.24 9.43
N PHE A 101 -1.89 8.06 10.25
CA PHE A 101 -1.74 7.80 11.68
C PHE A 101 -3.10 7.76 12.41
N MET A 102 -3.97 8.75 12.17
CA MET A 102 -5.31 8.80 12.76
C MET A 102 -6.21 7.63 12.32
N SER A 103 -6.06 7.13 11.09
CA SER A 103 -6.82 5.98 10.58
C SER A 103 -6.27 4.64 11.08
N THR A 104 -5.00 4.60 11.45
CA THR A 104 -4.33 3.38 11.94
C THR A 104 -4.53 3.19 13.44
N VAL A 105 -4.53 4.29 14.22
CA VAL A 105 -4.69 4.28 15.67
C VAL A 105 -6.18 4.43 16.03
N PRO A 106 -6.78 3.45 16.74
CA PRO A 106 -8.17 3.55 17.20
C PRO A 106 -8.37 4.72 18.17
N ASP A 107 -9.62 5.17 18.31
CA ASP A 107 -9.97 6.28 19.22
C ASP A 107 -9.46 6.00 20.64
N PRO A 108 -8.71 6.94 21.27
CA PRO A 108 -8.14 6.75 22.60
C PRO A 108 -9.19 6.42 23.67
N LYS A 109 -10.46 6.82 23.47
CA LYS A 109 -11.55 6.44 24.39
C LYS A 109 -11.79 4.93 24.43
N LEU A 110 -11.78 4.28 23.27
CA LEU A 110 -12.00 2.84 23.15
C LEU A 110 -10.82 2.06 23.74
N ILE A 111 -9.59 2.55 23.55
CA ILE A 111 -8.38 1.98 24.16
C ILE A 111 -8.46 2.06 25.70
N MET A 112 -8.99 3.17 26.24
CA MET A 112 -9.19 3.30 27.68
C MET A 112 -10.31 2.40 28.22
N GLU A 113 -11.41 2.22 27.49
CA GLU A 113 -12.48 1.26 27.83
C GLU A 113 -11.99 -0.20 27.83
N GLU A 114 -11.09 -0.55 26.91
CA GLU A 114 -10.39 -1.85 26.87
C GLU A 114 -9.52 -2.08 28.10
N ILE A 115 -8.67 -1.11 28.45
CA ILE A 115 -7.80 -1.21 29.62
C ILE A 115 -8.62 -1.27 30.93
N ASN A 116 -9.75 -0.58 30.98
CA ASN A 116 -10.65 -0.57 32.13
C ASN A 116 -11.63 -1.75 32.17
N GLY A 117 -11.57 -2.68 31.20
CA GLY A 117 -12.42 -3.86 31.15
C GLY A 117 -13.92 -3.59 30.95
N THR A 118 -14.28 -2.38 30.52
CA THR A 118 -15.67 -1.93 30.31
C THR A 118 -16.11 -1.99 28.85
N LEU A 119 -15.34 -2.68 28.00
CA LEU A 119 -15.64 -2.82 26.59
C LEU A 119 -17.08 -3.29 26.34
N PRO A 120 -17.83 -2.60 25.49
CA PRO A 120 -19.12 -3.08 25.03
C PRO A 120 -18.95 -4.47 24.39
N LYS A 121 -19.74 -5.45 24.85
CA LYS A 121 -19.72 -6.80 24.28
C LYS A 121 -20.20 -6.74 22.83
N GLY A 122 -19.28 -6.95 21.89
CA GLY A 122 -19.58 -6.92 20.45
C GLY A 122 -18.75 -5.92 19.64
N THR A 123 -17.98 -5.04 20.28
CA THR A 123 -16.98 -4.20 19.61
C THR A 123 -15.65 -4.95 19.46
N ALA A 124 -15.02 -4.84 18.29
CA ALA A 124 -13.67 -5.37 18.06
C ALA A 124 -12.69 -4.70 19.02
N SER A 125 -11.77 -5.46 19.62
CA SER A 125 -10.76 -4.90 20.51
C SER A 125 -9.94 -3.83 19.80
N PRO A 126 -9.91 -2.58 20.31
CA PRO A 126 -9.07 -1.52 19.77
C PRO A 126 -7.60 -1.93 19.64
N LEU A 127 -7.05 -2.62 20.64
CA LEU A 127 -5.70 -3.21 20.54
C LEU A 127 -5.59 -4.24 19.40
N GLY A 128 -6.65 -5.04 19.19
CA GLY A 128 -6.71 -6.00 18.10
C GLY A 128 -6.75 -5.34 16.72
N MET A 129 -7.48 -4.23 16.58
CA MET A 129 -7.54 -3.43 15.36
C MET A 129 -6.21 -2.74 15.06
N LEU A 130 -5.56 -2.18 16.09
CA LEU A 130 -4.21 -1.62 16.00
C LEU A 130 -3.21 -2.70 15.54
N ALA A 131 -3.23 -3.87 16.18
CA ALA A 131 -2.38 -4.99 15.82
C ALA A 131 -2.62 -5.44 14.38
N TYR A 132 -3.88 -5.55 13.96
CA TYR A 132 -4.24 -5.93 12.58
C TYR A 132 -3.71 -4.93 11.54
N ASN A 133 -3.89 -3.62 11.76
CA ASN A 133 -3.39 -2.59 10.85
C ASN A 133 -1.85 -2.59 10.78
N ILE A 134 -1.16 -2.77 11.91
CA ILE A 134 0.31 -2.85 11.95
C ILE A 134 0.80 -4.13 11.26
N ILE A 135 0.15 -5.27 11.45
CA ILE A 135 0.47 -6.52 10.75
C ILE A 135 0.34 -6.32 9.24
N GLY A 136 -0.75 -5.69 8.78
CA GLY A 136 -0.95 -5.35 7.37
C GLY A 136 0.18 -4.50 6.80
N LEU A 137 0.63 -3.48 7.54
CA LEU A 137 1.75 -2.62 7.15
C LEU A 137 3.08 -3.39 7.09
N ILE A 138 3.36 -4.25 8.07
CA ILE A 138 4.58 -5.06 8.12
C ILE A 138 4.61 -6.04 6.95
N VAL A 139 3.50 -6.72 6.66
CA VAL A 139 3.39 -7.64 5.51
C VAL A 139 3.59 -6.88 4.21
N PHE A 140 3.00 -5.69 4.07
CA PHE A 140 3.18 -4.84 2.90
C PHE A 140 4.64 -4.40 2.72
N MET A 141 5.29 -3.93 3.77
CA MET A 141 6.71 -3.53 3.73
C MET A 141 7.63 -4.71 3.45
N GLY A 142 7.36 -5.88 4.04
CA GLY A 142 8.10 -7.11 3.76
C GLY A 142 7.96 -7.56 2.31
N PHE A 143 6.74 -7.49 1.76
CA PHE A 143 6.50 -7.79 0.35
C PHE A 143 7.20 -6.77 -0.57
N ALA A 144 7.14 -5.48 -0.25
CA ALA A 144 7.84 -4.44 -0.98
C ALA A 144 9.36 -4.67 -0.97
N TRP A 145 9.93 -5.07 0.17
CA TRP A 145 11.35 -5.40 0.28
C TRP A 145 11.74 -6.63 -0.55
N ILE A 146 10.89 -7.68 -0.58
CA ILE A 146 11.09 -8.85 -1.45
C ILE A 146 11.04 -8.44 -2.94
N CYS A 147 10.06 -7.61 -3.32
CA CYS A 147 9.95 -7.08 -4.68
C CYS A 147 11.17 -6.25 -5.08
N TRP A 148 11.65 -5.38 -4.18
CA TRP A 148 12.87 -4.60 -4.39
C TRP A 148 14.08 -5.50 -4.59
N LYS A 149 14.29 -6.46 -3.69
CA LYS A 149 15.42 -7.40 -3.78
C LYS A 149 15.38 -8.19 -5.08
N ARG A 150 14.20 -8.61 -5.51
CA ARG A 150 14.01 -9.31 -6.79
C ARG A 150 14.25 -8.42 -8.00
N TYR A 151 13.93 -7.13 -7.90
CA TYR A 151 14.22 -6.14 -8.94
C TYR A 151 15.73 -5.92 -9.07
N GLU A 152 16.45 -5.69 -7.96
CA GLU A 152 17.92 -5.58 -7.98
C GLU A 152 18.61 -6.84 -8.52
N THR A 153 18.13 -8.04 -8.15
CA THR A 153 18.69 -9.29 -8.70
C THR A 153 18.48 -9.39 -10.22
N LYS A 154 17.35 -8.91 -10.74
CA LYS A 154 17.11 -8.92 -12.19
C LYS A 154 17.98 -7.90 -12.92
N GLU A 155 18.09 -6.69 -12.39
CA GLU A 155 18.92 -5.64 -12.99
C GLU A 155 20.40 -6.08 -13.04
N LYS A 156 20.92 -6.67 -11.96
CA LYS A 156 22.29 -7.24 -11.93
C LYS A 156 22.48 -8.38 -12.94
N ASN A 157 21.49 -9.25 -13.11
CA ASN A 157 21.56 -10.35 -14.06
C ASN A 157 21.46 -9.88 -15.52
N GLU A 158 20.72 -8.79 -15.80
CA GLU A 158 20.60 -8.21 -17.14
C GLU A 158 21.87 -7.44 -17.53
N VAL A 159 22.48 -6.69 -16.59
CA VAL A 159 23.77 -6.02 -16.79
C VAL A 159 24.90 -7.01 -17.00
N GLY A 160 25.01 -8.06 -16.16
CA GLY A 160 26.07 -9.07 -16.30
C GLY A 160 25.94 -9.95 -17.56
N LYS A 161 24.72 -10.15 -18.07
CA LYS A 161 24.49 -10.86 -19.34
C LYS A 161 24.89 -10.01 -20.55
N GLY A 162 24.74 -8.68 -20.47
CA GLY A 162 25.24 -7.77 -21.49
C GLY A 162 26.76 -7.76 -21.57
N GLU A 163 27.46 -7.73 -20.43
CA GLU A 163 28.93 -7.74 -20.40
C GLU A 163 29.53 -9.01 -21.00
N MET A 164 28.95 -10.20 -20.76
CA MET A 164 29.43 -11.44 -21.38
C MET A 164 29.21 -11.50 -22.90
N ASP A 165 28.13 -10.92 -23.43
CA ASP A 165 27.83 -10.91 -24.87
C ASP A 165 28.84 -10.04 -25.65
N TYR A 166 29.26 -8.90 -25.08
CA TYR A 166 30.31 -8.06 -25.66
C TYR A 166 31.70 -8.72 -25.63
N GLU A 167 32.01 -9.48 -24.58
CA GLU A 167 33.31 -10.13 -24.42
C GLU A 167 33.49 -11.34 -25.35
N ASP A 168 32.40 -12.03 -25.70
CA ASP A 168 32.39 -13.10 -26.72
C ASP A 168 32.41 -12.53 -28.15
N LEU A 169 31.79 -11.38 -28.41
CA LEU A 169 31.87 -10.68 -29.71
C LEU A 169 33.25 -10.06 -29.98
N GLY A 170 34.00 -9.66 -28.94
CA GLY A 170 35.35 -9.13 -29.07
C GLY A 170 36.45 -10.18 -29.28
N LYS A 171 36.09 -11.48 -29.23
CA LYS A 171 36.99 -12.63 -29.44
C LYS A 171 36.81 -13.31 -30.81
N LEU A 172 35.92 -12.79 -31.65
CA LEU A 172 35.71 -13.20 -33.05
C LEU A 172 36.41 -12.22 -34.00
#